data_AF-A0AAQ4ENH9-F1
#
_entry.id   AF-A0AAQ4ENH9-F1
#
_cell.length_a   1.000
_cell.length_b   1.000
_cell.length_c   1.000
_cell.angle_alpha   90.00
_cell.angle_beta   90.00
_cell.angle_gamma   90.00
#
_symmetry.space_group_name_H-M   'P 1'
#
loop_
_entity.id
_entity.type
_entity.pdbx_description
1 polymer ?
#
loop_
_entity_poly.entity_id
_entity_poly.type
_entity_poly.pdbx_seq_one_letter_code
_entity_poly.pdbx_strand_id
1 'polypeptide(L)'
;MVGKYLNSYTAGFAVEHGKRAAGRKFDVVEKCVRRWCNQKDALRDTSCKKRAYRGKPCKFPELEEELLCYVTEARNNGYTLTADMLRDFLWDERAPEHSTSSESEYSASKD
;
A
#
# COMPACT_ATOMS: atom_id res chain seq x y z
N MET A 1 24.23 -9.00 -9.91
CA MET A 1 23.43 -8.59 -8.74
C MET A 1 22.37 -7.59 -9.19
N VAL A 2 21.10 -7.89 -8.94
CA VAL A 2 19.95 -7.15 -9.47
C VAL A 2 19.78 -5.84 -8.69
N GLY A 3 19.67 -4.70 -9.38
CA GLY A 3 19.92 -3.33 -8.89
C GLY A 3 19.14 -2.74 -7.70
N LYS A 4 18.42 -3.54 -6.90
CA LYS A 4 17.70 -3.08 -5.69
C LYS A 4 18.59 -3.12 -4.45
N TYR A 5 19.30 -4.23 -4.28
CA TYR A 5 20.34 -4.35 -3.26
C TYR A 5 21.36 -3.24 -3.43
N LEU A 6 21.76 -2.95 -4.68
CA LEU A 6 22.72 -1.89 -4.98
C LEU A 6 22.33 -0.54 -4.35
N ASN A 7 21.04 -0.16 -4.33
CA ASN A 7 20.60 1.13 -3.78
C ASN A 7 20.64 1.19 -2.25
N SER A 8 20.23 0.10 -1.58
CA SER A 8 20.29 0.03 -0.11
C SER A 8 21.75 -0.11 0.36
N TYR A 9 22.55 -0.95 -0.30
CA TYR A 9 23.99 -1.09 -0.02
C TYR A 9 24.78 0.18 -0.31
N THR A 10 24.51 0.88 -1.41
CA THR A 10 25.16 2.18 -1.70
C THR A 10 24.80 3.22 -0.65
N ALA A 11 23.56 3.26 -0.18
CA ALA A 11 23.14 4.16 0.90
C ALA A 11 23.83 3.81 2.24
N GLY A 12 23.98 2.52 2.57
CA GLY A 12 24.73 2.04 3.73
C GLY A 12 26.21 2.43 3.66
N PHE A 13 26.86 2.12 2.53
CA PHE A 13 28.26 2.48 2.29
C PHE A 13 28.49 4.00 2.33
N ALA A 14 27.54 4.80 1.85
CA ALA A 14 27.62 6.26 1.90
C ALA A 14 27.55 6.83 3.32
N VAL A 15 26.91 6.12 4.27
CA VAL A 15 26.87 6.53 5.69
C VAL A 15 28.23 6.29 6.34
N GLU A 16 28.91 5.20 6.00
CA GLU A 16 30.21 4.83 6.58
C GLU A 16 31.38 5.59 5.94
N HIS A 17 31.36 5.78 4.62
CA HIS A 17 32.50 6.29 3.85
C HIS A 17 32.24 7.65 3.18
N GLY A 18 31.04 8.19 3.32
CA GLY A 18 30.64 9.45 2.69
C GLY A 18 30.06 9.29 1.27
N LYS A 19 29.19 10.23 0.91
CA LYS A 19 28.40 10.20 -0.34
C LYS A 19 29.26 10.23 -1.61
N ARG A 20 30.35 11.01 -1.57
CA ARG A 20 31.29 11.15 -2.71
C ARG A 20 32.08 9.86 -2.95
N ALA A 21 32.49 9.17 -1.89
CA ALA A 21 33.16 7.88 -1.99
C ALA A 21 32.23 6.80 -2.56
N ALA A 22 30.97 6.79 -2.12
CA ALA A 22 29.95 5.90 -2.65
C ALA A 22 29.70 6.13 -4.15
N GLY A 23 29.58 7.39 -4.58
CA GLY A 23 29.38 7.71 -5.99
C GLY A 23 30.51 7.19 -6.89
N ARG A 24 31.77 7.31 -6.44
CA ARG A 24 32.93 6.76 -7.17
C ARG A 24 32.96 5.23 -7.16
N LYS A 25 32.68 4.60 -6.02
CA LYS A 25 32.76 3.14 -5.87
C LYS A 25 31.73 2.39 -6.70
N PHE A 26 30.52 2.94 -6.80
CA PHE A 26 29.38 2.28 -7.44
C PHE A 26 29.03 2.88 -8.80
N ASP A 27 29.81 3.83 -9.30
CA ASP A 27 29.56 4.59 -10.53
C ASP A 27 28.15 5.20 -10.56
N VAL A 28 27.80 5.89 -9.47
CA VAL A 28 26.49 6.52 -9.30
C VAL A 28 26.65 8.01 -9.07
N VAL A 29 25.82 8.79 -9.76
CA VAL A 29 25.75 10.24 -9.54
C VAL A 29 25.36 10.55 -8.09
N GLU A 30 26.08 11.48 -7.47
CA GLU A 30 25.89 11.87 -6.07
C GLU A 30 24.43 12.22 -5.71
N LYS A 31 23.68 12.81 -6.66
CA LYS A 31 22.25 13.11 -6.48
C LYS A 31 21.41 11.88 -6.13
N CYS A 32 21.72 10.72 -6.73
CA CYS A 32 21.03 9.46 -6.47
C CYS A 32 21.42 8.91 -5.11
N VAL A 33 22.72 8.94 -4.78
CA VAL A 33 23.23 8.54 -3.46
C VAL A 33 22.57 9.36 -2.35
N ARG A 34 22.50 10.68 -2.51
CA ARG A 34 21.81 11.57 -1.57
C ARG A 34 20.34 11.18 -1.40
N ARG A 35 19.62 10.96 -2.50
CA ARG A 35 18.22 10.52 -2.48
C ARG A 35 18.05 9.19 -1.75
N TRP A 36 18.92 8.22 -2.00
CA TRP A 36 18.85 6.89 -1.35
C TRP A 36 19.18 6.96 0.13
N CYS A 37 20.14 7.79 0.55
CA CYS A 37 20.38 8.02 1.98
C CYS A 37 19.13 8.57 2.69
N ASN A 38 18.41 9.51 2.06
CA ASN A 38 17.18 10.06 2.64
C ASN A 38 16.03 9.03 2.72
N GLN A 39 16.13 7.94 1.95
CA GLN A 39 15.13 6.87 1.88
C GLN A 39 15.68 5.55 2.43
N LYS A 40 16.75 5.59 3.24
CA LYS A 40 17.51 4.40 3.64
C LYS A 40 16.63 3.36 4.33
N ASP A 41 15.82 3.79 5.31
CA ASP A 41 14.96 2.88 6.07
C ASP A 41 13.87 2.30 5.18
N ALA A 42 13.20 3.16 4.39
CA ALA A 42 12.23 2.69 3.40
C ALA A 42 12.85 1.66 2.43
N LEU A 43 14.07 1.91 1.91
CA LEU A 43 14.77 1.01 1.00
C LEU A 43 15.14 -0.33 1.65
N ARG A 44 15.38 -0.34 2.97
CA ARG A 44 15.63 -1.54 3.76
C ARG A 44 14.36 -2.37 3.93
N ASP A 45 13.25 -1.73 4.26
CA ASP A 45 11.99 -2.40 4.62
C ASP A 45 11.14 -2.80 3.41
N THR A 46 11.53 -2.34 2.22
CA THR A 46 10.74 -2.55 1.01
C THR A 46 10.86 -3.96 0.44
N SER A 47 9.70 -4.55 0.14
CA SER A 47 9.58 -5.85 -0.53
C SER A 47 10.41 -5.95 -1.81
N CYS A 48 11.02 -7.11 -2.02
CA CYS A 48 11.77 -7.46 -3.23
C CYS A 48 10.95 -7.34 -4.52
N LYS A 49 9.61 -7.29 -4.45
CA LYS A 49 8.72 -7.11 -5.62
C LYS A 49 8.62 -5.64 -6.05
N LYS A 50 8.75 -4.68 -5.12
CA LYS A 50 8.67 -3.24 -5.42
C LYS A 50 9.94 -2.78 -6.14
N ARG A 51 9.80 -2.17 -7.32
CA ARG A 51 10.95 -1.76 -8.17
C ARG A 51 11.36 -0.29 -7.97
N ALA A 52 10.44 0.55 -7.51
CA ALA A 52 10.66 1.97 -7.24
C ALA A 52 9.52 2.51 -6.36
N TYR A 53 9.77 3.61 -5.64
CA TYR A 53 8.71 4.44 -5.05
C TYR A 53 8.17 5.40 -6.11
N ARG A 54 7.30 4.87 -6.98
CA ARG A 54 6.53 5.65 -7.95
C ARG A 54 5.09 5.76 -7.45
N GLY A 55 4.39 6.80 -7.90
CA GLY A 55 2.99 7.05 -7.55
C GLY A 55 2.81 8.24 -6.63
N LYS A 56 1.54 8.66 -6.48
CA LYS A 56 1.14 9.66 -5.50
C LYS A 56 1.08 8.99 -4.12
N PRO A 57 1.40 9.72 -3.04
CA PRO A 57 1.12 9.22 -1.70
C PRO A 57 -0.40 9.02 -1.54
N CYS A 58 -0.75 8.15 -0.59
CA CYS A 58 -2.10 7.97 -0.09
C CYS A 58 -2.71 9.33 0.26
N LYS A 59 -3.96 9.59 -0.17
CA LYS A 59 -4.66 10.84 0.15
C LYS A 59 -5.49 10.72 1.41
N PHE A 60 -6.01 9.52 1.67
CA PHE A 60 -6.89 9.23 2.79
C PHE A 60 -6.35 7.97 3.50
N PRO A 61 -5.37 8.11 4.41
CA PRO A 61 -4.63 6.98 4.98
C PRO A 61 -5.54 5.96 5.67
N GLU A 62 -6.44 6.42 6.53
CA GLU A 62 -7.38 5.57 7.26
C GLU A 62 -8.32 4.83 6.30
N LEU A 63 -8.97 5.57 5.41
CA LEU A 63 -9.91 5.01 4.42
C LEU A 63 -9.26 4.04 3.44
N GLU A 64 -8.05 4.37 2.94
CA GLU A 64 -7.33 3.49 2.01
C GLU A 64 -6.80 2.22 2.73
N GLU A 65 -6.59 2.27 4.05
CA GLU A 65 -6.22 1.11 4.87
C GLU A 65 -7.43 0.17 5.08
N GLU A 66 -8.59 0.71 5.44
CA GLU A 66 -9.85 -0.06 5.53
C GLU A 66 -10.19 -0.73 4.20
N LEU A 67 -10.13 0.02 3.10
CA LEU A 67 -10.35 -0.51 1.76
C LEU A 67 -9.32 -1.60 1.40
N LEU A 68 -8.06 -1.46 1.83
CA LEU A 68 -7.03 -2.46 1.60
C LEU A 68 -7.33 -3.75 2.36
N CYS A 69 -7.79 -3.68 3.61
CA CYS A 69 -8.23 -4.83 4.39
C CYS A 69 -9.36 -5.56 3.67
N TYR A 70 -10.44 -4.85 3.30
CA TYR A 70 -11.57 -5.41 2.56
C TYR A 70 -11.12 -6.09 1.25
N VAL A 71 -10.29 -5.41 0.45
CA VAL A 71 -9.77 -5.94 -0.82
C VAL A 71 -8.95 -7.21 -0.60
N THR A 72 -8.14 -7.23 0.46
CA THR A 72 -7.27 -8.36 0.78
C THR A 72 -8.09 -9.57 1.20
N GLU A 73 -9.09 -9.37 2.08
CA GLU A 73 -9.99 -10.43 2.52
C GLU A 73 -10.79 -11.02 1.37
N ALA A 74 -11.43 -10.18 0.55
CA ALA A 74 -12.21 -10.62 -0.60
C ALA A 74 -11.35 -11.44 -1.59
N ARG A 75 -10.12 -11.00 -1.87
CA ARG A 75 -9.18 -11.74 -2.74
C ARG A 75 -8.70 -13.04 -2.12
N ASN A 76 -8.45 -13.08 -0.82
CA ASN A 76 -8.08 -14.31 -0.12
C ASN A 76 -9.21 -15.35 -0.17
N ASN A 77 -10.46 -14.88 -0.19
CA ASN A 77 -11.65 -15.72 -0.34
C ASN A 77 -11.95 -16.10 -1.82
N GLY A 78 -11.12 -15.65 -2.77
CA GLY A 78 -11.26 -15.99 -4.20
C GLY A 78 -12.22 -15.09 -4.99
N TYR A 79 -12.71 -14.00 -4.40
CA TYR A 79 -13.60 -13.07 -5.09
C TYR A 79 -12.84 -12.12 -6.02
N THR A 80 -13.43 -11.85 -7.18
CA THR A 80 -12.96 -10.79 -8.09
C THR A 80 -13.73 -9.51 -7.78
N LEU A 81 -13.01 -8.43 -7.50
CA LEU A 81 -13.59 -7.13 -7.17
C LEU A 81 -13.62 -6.22 -8.40
N THR A 82 -14.76 -5.55 -8.60
CA THR A 82 -14.92 -4.49 -9.60
C THR A 82 -14.83 -3.12 -8.95
N ALA A 83 -14.68 -2.07 -9.76
CA ALA A 83 -14.64 -0.70 -9.27
C ALA A 83 -15.97 -0.24 -8.65
N ASP A 84 -17.09 -0.84 -9.04
CA ASP A 84 -18.41 -0.55 -8.47
C ASP A 84 -18.51 -1.10 -7.05
N MET A 85 -18.09 -2.36 -6.81
CA MET A 85 -18.07 -2.95 -5.46
C MET A 85 -17.25 -2.14 -4.46
N LEU A 86 -16.11 -1.57 -4.91
CA LEU A 86 -15.30 -0.69 -4.07
C LEU A 86 -16.01 0.64 -3.79
N ARG A 87 -16.74 1.18 -4.76
CA ARG A 87 -17.54 2.40 -4.57
C ARG A 87 -18.71 2.15 -3.61
N ASP A 88 -19.38 1.02 -3.73
CA ASP A 88 -20.50 0.64 -2.87
C ASP A 88 -20.02 0.44 -1.43
N PHE A 89 -18.92 -0.30 -1.22
CA PHE A 89 -18.28 -0.44 0.09
C PHE A 89 -17.96 0.92 0.73
N LEU A 90 -17.34 1.82 -0.03
CA LEU A 90 -16.98 3.17 0.44
C LEU A 90 -18.20 4.06 0.74
N TRP A 91 -19.35 3.78 0.12
CA TRP A 91 -20.58 4.56 0.31
C TRP A 91 -21.41 4.03 1.48
N ASP A 92 -21.47 2.70 1.66
CA ASP A 92 -22.16 2.04 2.78
C ASP A 92 -21.49 2.36 4.13
N GLU A 93 -20.15 2.37 4.20
CA GLU A 93 -19.41 2.69 5.44
C GLU A 93 -19.65 4.13 5.94
N ARG A 94 -20.16 5.01 5.07
CA ARG A 94 -20.37 6.43 5.36
C ARG A 94 -21.84 6.79 5.64
N ALA A 95 -22.76 5.84 5.56
CA ALA A 95 -24.18 6.03 5.85
C ALA A 95 -24.72 4.88 6.73
N PRO A 96 -24.70 4.99 8.08
CA PRO A 96 -25.14 3.92 8.96
C PRO A 96 -26.67 3.75 9.02
N GLU A 97 -27.45 4.19 8.02
CA GLU A 97 -28.92 4.27 8.14
C GLU A 97 -29.70 3.69 6.97
N HIS A 98 -29.36 2.51 6.45
CA HIS A 98 -30.23 1.82 5.49
C HIS A 98 -30.44 0.34 5.83
N SER A 99 -31.55 0.09 6.55
CA SER A 99 -32.46 -1.05 6.36
C SER A 99 -32.09 -2.44 6.88
N THR A 100 -32.20 -2.63 8.19
CA THR A 100 -32.95 -3.79 8.72
C THR A 100 -34.39 -3.37 8.98
N SER A 101 -35.18 -3.19 7.93
CA SER A 101 -36.63 -3.13 8.05
C SER A 101 -37.25 -4.12 7.06
N SER A 102 -38.18 -4.93 7.57
CA SER A 102 -39.01 -5.95 6.93
C SER A 102 -38.47 -7.39 6.87
N GLU A 103 -38.64 -8.13 7.97
CA GLU A 103 -39.47 -9.33 7.90
C GLU A 103 -40.71 -9.06 8.75
N SER A 104 -41.80 -8.76 8.05
CA SER A 104 -43.12 -8.48 8.61
C SER A 104 -43.72 -9.73 9.24
N GLU A 105 -44.22 -9.59 10.46
CA GLU A 105 -45.25 -10.44 11.04
C GLU A 105 -46.50 -10.44 10.14
N TYR A 106 -46.87 -11.59 9.56
CA TYR A 106 -48.27 -11.96 9.35
C TYR A 106 -48.41 -13.46 9.02
N SER A 107 -48.51 -14.29 10.05
CA SER A 107 -49.07 -15.64 9.91
C SER A 107 -50.34 -15.69 10.75
N ALA A 108 -51.43 -15.24 10.16
CA ALA A 108 -52.77 -15.37 10.71
C ALA A 108 -53.11 -16.86 10.93
N SER A 109 -53.57 -17.15 12.14
CA SER A 109 -54.26 -18.38 12.52
C SER A 109 -55.33 -18.75 11.49
N LYS A 110 -55.33 -20.01 11.08
CA LYS A 110 -56.54 -20.67 10.60
C LYS A 110 -56.77 -21.91 11.46
N ASP A 111 -57.95 -21.89 12.07
CA ASP A 111 -58.62 -23.00 12.75
C ASP A 111 -58.80 -24.24 11.85
#